data_AF-A0A073JRN6-F1
#
_entry.id   AF-A0A073JRN6-F1
#
_cell.length_a   1.000
_cell.length_b   1.000
_cell.length_c   1.000
_cell.angle_alpha   90.00
_cell.angle_beta   90.00
_cell.angle_gamma   90.00
#
_symmetry.space_group_name_H-M   'P 1'
#
loop_
_entity.id
_entity.type
_entity.pdbx_description
1 polymer ?
#
loop_
_entity_poly.entity_id
_entity_poly.type
_entity_poly.pdbx_seq_one_letter_code
_entity_poly.pdbx_strand_id
1 'polypeptide(L)'
;MNEEEYFFNTYLGRELNVCGDLIYKGFEALENNQQNILDNEELNQALGIDSVDFLQEAPAFIFWINNSIAFERLGKIIILFLMWNNNQQNDPYEQIIDEIFSKTDSILENASDREKELLKTHNNNEIYKAINKFGYNLVLDKEERHLLQLFTEFYNNLRYGRFHDKKTYEFNQDVIMLKGLFDKFYKIHRKNIYMCHSKDETALFHIGKTINNMAKKYYESIKELSEQHCLFTYELHEDSFASRVFQNLDESVHELFIWNRIVRNEVTYLFMYDKLHKNYPDAPEPLEADEIGLDFSDNTLLKQGYNNTLVDYVREVLYDCLFENSDNKKDCLDKREREIVGLISSEAYYKDY
;
A
#
# COMPACT_ATOMS: atom_id res chain seq x y z
N MET A 1 0.62 -21.92 26.07
CA MET A 1 1.47 -21.19 25.12
C MET A 1 2.87 -21.10 25.69
N ASN A 2 3.85 -21.74 25.06
CA ASN A 2 5.26 -21.63 25.45
C ASN A 2 5.87 -20.29 24.99
N GLU A 3 7.14 -20.03 25.30
CA GLU A 3 7.79 -18.75 24.99
C GLU A 3 7.94 -18.54 23.47
N GLU A 4 8.19 -19.61 22.74
CA GLU A 4 8.29 -19.62 21.29
C GLU A 4 6.95 -19.25 20.64
N GLU A 5 5.88 -19.97 20.97
CA GLU A 5 4.52 -19.71 20.52
C GLU A 5 4.07 -18.29 20.90
N TYR A 6 4.46 -17.78 22.08
CA TYR A 6 4.15 -16.40 22.49
C TYR A 6 4.82 -15.37 21.58
N PHE A 7 6.11 -15.56 21.24
CA PHE A 7 6.82 -14.67 20.33
C PHE A 7 6.23 -14.71 18.92
N PHE A 8 5.98 -15.89 18.36
CA PHE A 8 5.40 -16.00 17.04
C PHE A 8 3.98 -15.38 16.99
N ASN A 9 3.12 -15.64 17.98
CA ASN A 9 1.78 -15.05 18.01
C ASN A 9 1.80 -13.54 18.26
N THR A 10 2.55 -13.09 19.26
CA THR A 10 2.43 -11.71 19.75
C THR A 10 3.41 -10.78 19.06
N TYR A 11 4.69 -11.16 18.96
CA TYR A 11 5.71 -10.30 18.40
C TYR A 11 5.63 -10.29 16.88
N LEU A 12 5.64 -11.45 16.23
CA LEU A 12 5.52 -11.50 14.77
C LEU A 12 4.13 -11.11 14.28
N GLY A 13 3.07 -11.36 15.05
CA GLY A 13 1.72 -10.86 14.72
C GLY A 13 1.64 -9.33 14.72
N ARG A 14 2.34 -8.65 15.63
CA ARG A 14 2.49 -7.19 15.61
C ARG A 14 3.29 -6.72 14.39
N GLU A 15 4.39 -7.39 14.10
CA GLU A 15 5.22 -7.07 12.93
C GLU A 15 4.45 -7.24 11.62
N LEU A 16 3.57 -8.24 11.52
CA LEU A 16 2.69 -8.40 10.36
C LEU A 16 1.77 -7.20 10.18
N ASN A 17 1.13 -6.74 11.25
CA ASN A 17 0.30 -5.52 11.22
C ASN A 17 1.12 -4.28 10.80
N VAL A 18 2.32 -4.11 11.34
CA VAL A 18 3.23 -3.02 10.95
C VAL A 18 3.57 -3.09 9.45
N CYS A 19 3.81 -4.27 8.90
CA CYS A 19 4.07 -4.43 7.47
C CYS A 19 2.90 -3.96 6.60
N GLY A 20 1.67 -4.32 6.98
CA GLY A 20 0.47 -3.88 6.29
C GLY A 20 0.29 -2.35 6.32
N ASP A 21 0.47 -1.73 7.48
CA ASP A 21 0.46 -0.28 7.64
C ASP A 21 1.51 0.42 6.77
N LEU A 22 2.73 -0.12 6.70
CA LEU A 22 3.79 0.42 5.86
C LEU A 22 3.43 0.34 4.37
N ILE A 23 2.89 -0.79 3.90
CA ILE A 23 2.46 -0.92 2.50
C ILE A 23 1.37 0.11 2.18
N TYR A 24 0.36 0.21 3.05
CA TYR A 24 -0.73 1.17 2.88
C TYR A 24 -0.19 2.61 2.81
N LYS A 25 0.61 3.04 3.79
CA LYS A 25 1.17 4.41 3.84
C LYS A 25 2.16 4.69 2.71
N GLY A 26 2.91 3.68 2.28
CA GLY A 26 3.80 3.79 1.14
C GLY A 26 3.01 4.12 -0.12
N PHE A 27 1.90 3.42 -0.36
CA PHE A 27 1.05 3.66 -1.53
C PHE A 27 0.24 4.96 -1.41
N GLU A 28 -0.31 5.24 -0.22
CA GLU A 28 -1.04 6.48 0.10
C GLU A 28 -0.23 7.73 -0.25
N ALA A 29 1.09 7.70 -0.06
CA ALA A 29 1.97 8.81 -0.37
C ALA A 29 1.90 9.22 -1.86
N LEU A 30 1.67 8.26 -2.76
CA LEU A 30 1.50 8.53 -4.18
C LEU A 30 0.10 9.09 -4.49
N GLU A 31 -0.92 8.60 -3.80
CA GLU A 31 -2.34 8.95 -4.03
C GLU A 31 -2.70 10.35 -3.52
N ASN A 32 -2.28 10.70 -2.31
CA ASN A 32 -2.57 12.00 -1.71
C ASN A 32 -1.89 13.18 -2.41
N ASN A 33 -1.07 12.89 -3.42
CA ASN A 33 -0.35 13.89 -4.19
C ASN A 33 -0.92 14.11 -5.60
N GLN A 34 -2.02 13.46 -5.97
CA GLN A 34 -2.65 13.60 -7.29
C GLN A 34 -2.99 15.05 -7.67
N GLN A 35 -3.30 15.93 -6.71
CA GLN A 35 -3.55 17.36 -6.99
C GLN A 35 -2.32 18.09 -7.55
N ASN A 36 -1.09 17.75 -7.12
CA ASN A 36 0.13 18.33 -7.68
C ASN A 36 0.52 17.70 -9.04
N ILE A 37 -0.01 16.51 -9.34
CA ILE A 37 0.21 15.77 -10.59
C ILE A 37 -0.69 16.33 -11.71
N LEU A 38 -1.91 16.78 -11.38
CA LEU A 38 -2.91 17.24 -12.34
C LEU A 38 -2.79 18.74 -12.72
N ASP A 39 -2.30 19.62 -11.83
CA ASP A 39 -2.42 21.08 -11.98
C ASP A 39 -1.18 21.83 -12.52
N ASN A 40 -0.17 21.17 -13.09
CA ASN A 40 1.05 21.86 -13.55
C ASN A 40 1.22 21.96 -15.07
N GLU A 41 0.15 22.02 -15.87
CA GLU A 41 0.28 22.19 -17.33
C GLU A 41 1.08 23.46 -17.72
N GLU A 42 0.87 24.60 -17.03
CA GLU A 42 1.59 25.85 -17.34
C GLU A 42 3.08 25.78 -16.98
N LEU A 43 3.45 25.16 -15.86
CA LEU A 43 4.85 25.02 -15.44
C LEU A 43 5.59 23.97 -16.30
N ASN A 44 4.91 22.88 -16.65
CA ASN A 44 5.43 21.81 -17.51
C ASN A 44 5.73 22.35 -18.93
N GLN A 45 4.88 23.22 -19.47
CA GLN A 45 5.14 23.92 -20.74
C GLN A 45 6.30 24.92 -20.66
N ALA A 46 6.40 25.68 -19.56
CA ALA A 46 7.47 26.67 -19.40
C ALA A 46 8.87 26.04 -19.23
N LEU A 47 8.94 24.82 -18.69
CA LEU A 47 10.19 24.11 -18.44
C LEU A 47 10.52 23.05 -19.50
N GLY A 48 9.61 22.76 -20.44
CA GLY A 48 9.80 21.76 -21.50
C GLY A 48 9.86 20.32 -20.97
N ILE A 49 9.08 20.02 -19.92
CA ILE A 49 9.11 18.74 -19.21
C ILE A 49 7.78 18.00 -19.44
N ASP A 50 7.82 16.86 -20.14
CA ASP A 50 6.64 16.06 -20.53
C ASP A 50 6.06 15.17 -19.41
N SER A 51 6.51 15.27 -18.15
CA SER A 51 6.04 14.35 -17.10
C SER A 51 6.24 14.80 -15.66
N VAL A 52 5.15 14.62 -14.87
CA VAL A 52 5.02 14.56 -13.40
C VAL A 52 6.20 15.15 -12.66
N ASP A 53 6.21 16.45 -12.47
CA ASP A 53 7.22 17.08 -11.64
C ASP A 53 6.77 17.03 -10.18
N PHE A 54 7.33 16.03 -9.47
CA PHE A 54 7.28 15.92 -8.02
C PHE A 54 8.10 17.07 -7.41
N LEU A 55 7.56 18.30 -7.46
CA LEU A 55 8.33 19.55 -7.34
C LEU A 55 8.93 19.83 -5.96
N GLN A 56 8.55 19.11 -4.90
CA GLN A 56 9.14 19.22 -3.55
C GLN A 56 8.90 17.98 -2.67
N GLU A 57 9.50 16.80 -2.95
CA GLU A 57 8.75 15.59 -2.56
C GLU A 57 9.37 14.59 -1.60
N ALA A 58 8.77 14.50 -0.40
CA ALA A 58 8.77 13.33 0.46
C ALA A 58 7.99 12.11 -0.11
N PRO A 59 6.92 12.24 -0.93
CA PRO A 59 6.14 11.10 -1.42
C PRO A 59 6.92 9.95 -2.06
N ALA A 60 7.79 10.23 -3.04
CA ALA A 60 8.59 9.18 -3.68
C ALA A 60 9.45 8.43 -2.65
N PHE A 61 10.09 9.18 -1.75
CA PHE A 61 10.87 8.58 -0.66
C PHE A 61 9.99 7.74 0.27
N ILE A 62 8.82 8.25 0.67
CA ILE A 62 7.87 7.56 1.57
C ILE A 62 7.38 6.25 0.92
N PHE A 63 7.03 6.28 -0.38
CA PHE A 63 6.67 5.10 -1.15
C PHE A 63 7.77 4.05 -1.11
N TRP A 64 9.00 4.45 -1.46
CA TRP A 64 10.13 3.53 -1.52
C TRP A 64 10.52 3.00 -0.15
N ILE A 65 10.72 3.87 0.85
CA ILE A 65 11.19 3.46 2.18
C ILE A 65 10.21 2.52 2.88
N ASN A 66 8.91 2.83 2.82
CA ASN A 66 7.91 2.04 3.51
C ASN A 66 7.77 0.66 2.87
N ASN A 67 7.67 0.58 1.54
CA ASN A 67 7.56 -0.71 0.86
C ASN A 67 8.85 -1.53 0.97
N SER A 68 10.04 -0.91 0.89
CA SER A 68 11.31 -1.60 1.11
C SER A 68 11.38 -2.26 2.49
N ILE A 69 10.96 -1.55 3.53
CA ILE A 69 10.96 -2.09 4.90
C ILE A 69 9.87 -3.14 5.10
N ALA A 70 8.68 -2.93 4.53
CA ALA A 70 7.56 -3.85 4.68
C ALA A 70 7.88 -5.24 4.11
N PHE A 71 8.34 -5.32 2.86
CA PHE A 71 8.67 -6.60 2.23
C PHE A 71 9.91 -7.26 2.85
N GLU A 72 10.84 -6.46 3.39
CA GLU A 72 11.99 -6.98 4.14
C GLU A 72 11.50 -7.71 5.40
N ARG A 73 10.63 -7.04 6.17
CA ARG A 73 10.05 -7.58 7.41
C ARG A 73 9.17 -8.79 7.15
N LEU A 74 8.29 -8.74 6.16
CA LEU A 74 7.47 -9.90 5.75
C LEU A 74 8.34 -11.11 5.41
N GLY A 75 9.41 -10.90 4.65
CA GLY A 75 10.35 -11.98 4.34
C GLY A 75 11.09 -12.52 5.56
N LYS A 76 11.44 -11.66 6.52
CA LYS A 76 12.06 -12.07 7.80
C LYS A 76 11.09 -12.87 8.68
N ILE A 77 9.81 -12.52 8.73
CA ILE A 77 8.79 -13.33 9.43
C ILE A 77 8.76 -14.75 8.84
N ILE A 78 8.71 -14.88 7.51
CA ILE A 78 8.76 -16.18 6.83
C ILE A 78 10.04 -16.93 7.18
N ILE A 79 11.21 -16.28 7.11
CA ILE A 79 12.49 -16.91 7.45
C ILE A 79 12.50 -17.44 8.89
N LEU A 80 11.97 -16.68 9.85
CA LEU A 80 11.90 -17.11 11.26
C LEU A 80 11.05 -18.37 11.43
N PHE A 81 9.90 -18.46 10.75
CA PHE A 81 9.10 -19.68 10.72
C PHE A 81 9.86 -20.86 10.12
N LEU A 82 10.57 -20.64 9.00
CA LEU A 82 11.33 -21.70 8.33
C LEU A 82 12.52 -22.18 9.17
N MET A 83 13.20 -21.27 9.87
CA MET A 83 14.24 -21.62 10.84
C MET A 83 13.68 -22.45 11.99
N TRP A 84 12.48 -22.10 12.50
CA TRP A 84 11.83 -22.86 13.56
C TRP A 84 11.41 -24.26 13.10
N ASN A 85 10.88 -24.39 11.89
CA ASN A 85 10.57 -25.69 11.28
C ASN A 85 11.79 -26.61 11.17
N ASN A 86 12.94 -26.07 10.75
CA ASN A 86 14.18 -26.86 10.65
C ASN A 86 14.78 -27.19 12.02
N ASN A 87 14.63 -26.32 13.02
CA ASN A 87 15.05 -26.62 14.40
C ASN A 87 14.35 -27.89 14.92
N GLN A 88 13.04 -28.04 14.72
CA GLN A 88 12.29 -29.23 15.13
C GLN A 88 12.76 -30.55 14.47
N GLN A 89 13.63 -30.47 13.45
CA GLN A 89 14.18 -31.62 12.73
C GLN A 89 15.64 -31.97 13.11
N ASN A 90 16.21 -31.35 14.17
CA ASN A 90 17.62 -31.49 14.60
C ASN A 90 18.63 -31.09 13.49
N ASP A 91 18.34 -30.00 12.78
CA ASP A 91 19.19 -29.38 11.75
C ASP A 91 19.99 -28.19 12.38
N PRO A 92 21.10 -27.67 11.82
CA PRO A 92 21.99 -26.71 12.50
C PRO A 92 21.36 -25.32 12.79
N TYR A 93 20.08 -25.13 12.47
CA TYR A 93 19.28 -23.94 12.73
C TYR A 93 18.77 -23.85 14.18
N GLU A 94 18.97 -24.90 14.98
CA GLU A 94 18.56 -24.99 16.40
C GLU A 94 19.09 -23.81 17.25
N GLN A 95 20.30 -23.36 16.95
CA GLN A 95 21.04 -22.39 17.76
C GLN A 95 20.47 -20.96 17.74
N ILE A 96 19.74 -20.55 16.68
CA ILE A 96 19.22 -19.17 16.56
C ILE A 96 17.91 -18.98 17.29
N ILE A 97 17.02 -19.95 17.14
CA ILE A 97 15.78 -19.99 17.89
C ILE A 97 16.14 -20.03 19.38
N ASP A 98 17.07 -20.90 19.78
CA ASP A 98 17.56 -20.96 21.15
C ASP A 98 18.21 -19.66 21.64
N GLU A 99 18.89 -18.91 20.78
CA GLU A 99 19.47 -17.58 21.10
C GLU A 99 18.40 -16.48 21.23
N ILE A 100 17.37 -16.48 20.37
CA ILE A 100 16.22 -15.56 20.45
C ILE A 100 15.45 -15.79 21.76
N PHE A 101 15.30 -17.05 22.18
CA PHE A 101 14.52 -17.44 23.35
C PHE A 101 15.34 -17.57 24.65
N SER A 102 16.68 -17.55 24.56
CA SER A 102 17.62 -17.51 25.68
C SER A 102 17.33 -18.52 26.81
N LYS A 103 17.83 -19.77 26.67
CA LYS A 103 18.07 -20.60 27.86
C LYS A 103 19.37 -20.29 28.61
N THR A 104 20.20 -19.35 28.17
CA THR A 104 21.36 -18.85 28.96
C THR A 104 21.92 -17.54 28.40
N ASP A 105 22.17 -16.57 29.30
CA ASP A 105 22.91 -15.31 29.09
C ASP A 105 24.38 -15.48 28.62
N SER A 106 24.81 -16.67 28.17
CA SER A 106 26.21 -16.98 27.88
C SER A 106 26.50 -17.47 26.46
N ILE A 107 25.57 -17.33 25.50
CA ILE A 107 25.77 -17.84 24.13
C ILE A 107 25.42 -16.76 23.10
N LEU A 108 26.12 -15.63 23.14
CA LEU A 108 26.08 -14.65 22.04
C LEU A 108 27.00 -15.03 20.85
N GLU A 109 27.76 -16.12 20.94
CA GLU A 109 28.83 -16.45 19.98
C GLU A 109 28.56 -17.59 18.98
N ASN A 110 27.41 -18.29 18.99
CA ASN A 110 27.32 -19.55 18.21
C ASN A 110 26.23 -19.70 17.13
N ALA A 111 25.22 -18.84 16.97
CA ALA A 111 24.44 -18.88 15.72
C ALA A 111 25.38 -18.70 14.51
N SER A 112 25.19 -19.45 13.41
CA SER A 112 26.09 -19.29 12.27
C SER A 112 26.01 -17.84 11.76
N ASP A 113 27.16 -17.19 11.59
CA ASP A 113 27.25 -15.77 11.19
C ASP A 113 26.29 -15.45 10.04
N ARG A 114 26.11 -16.39 9.11
CA ARG A 114 25.29 -16.27 7.92
C ARG A 114 23.81 -15.96 8.19
N GLU A 115 23.23 -16.54 9.23
CA GLU A 115 21.79 -16.41 9.51
C GLU A 115 21.51 -15.15 10.34
N LYS A 116 22.42 -14.80 11.26
CA LYS A 116 22.45 -13.49 11.90
C LYS A 116 22.56 -12.38 10.84
N GLU A 117 23.43 -12.55 9.86
CA GLU A 117 23.55 -11.62 8.73
C GLU A 117 22.27 -11.59 7.87
N LEU A 118 21.56 -12.71 7.70
CA LEU A 118 20.28 -12.73 6.98
C LEU A 118 19.16 -11.98 7.72
N LEU A 119 19.12 -12.02 9.05
CA LEU A 119 18.15 -11.23 9.83
C LEU A 119 18.54 -9.75 9.93
N LYS A 120 19.83 -9.41 9.76
CA LYS A 120 20.34 -8.03 9.77
C LYS A 120 20.37 -7.37 8.39
N THR A 121 20.42 -8.15 7.31
CA THR A 121 20.46 -7.60 5.95
C THR A 121 19.20 -6.81 5.64
N HIS A 122 19.37 -5.77 4.82
CA HIS A 122 18.28 -4.97 4.26
C HIS A 122 18.04 -5.25 2.77
N ASN A 123 18.65 -6.35 2.29
CA ASN A 123 18.55 -6.74 0.90
C ASN A 123 17.36 -7.68 0.70
N ASN A 124 16.26 -7.11 0.22
CA ASN A 124 15.03 -7.83 -0.08
C ASN A 124 15.25 -9.02 -1.04
N ASN A 125 16.14 -8.90 -2.01
CA ASN A 125 16.46 -10.00 -2.94
C ASN A 125 17.20 -11.15 -2.26
N GLU A 126 18.10 -10.88 -1.31
CA GLU A 126 18.80 -11.91 -0.55
C GLU A 126 17.84 -12.66 0.36
N ILE A 127 16.94 -11.94 1.03
CA ILE A 127 15.86 -12.50 1.85
C ILE A 127 14.97 -13.42 1.01
N TYR A 128 14.49 -12.94 -0.14
CA TYR A 128 13.68 -13.75 -1.06
C TYR A 128 14.39 -15.02 -1.56
N LYS A 129 15.68 -14.91 -1.92
CA LYS A 129 16.48 -16.07 -2.31
C LYS A 129 16.67 -17.05 -1.16
N ALA A 130 16.82 -16.55 0.06
CA ALA A 130 16.98 -17.38 1.25
C ALA A 130 15.70 -18.18 1.54
N ILE A 131 14.52 -17.57 1.49
CA ILE A 131 13.23 -18.26 1.65
C ILE A 131 13.13 -19.48 0.73
N ASN A 132 13.45 -19.29 -0.56
CA ASN A 132 13.45 -20.38 -1.53
C ASN A 132 14.53 -21.44 -1.26
N LYS A 133 15.69 -21.04 -0.71
CA LYS A 133 16.76 -21.96 -0.33
C LYS A 133 16.39 -22.82 0.89
N PHE A 134 15.58 -22.29 1.80
CA PHE A 134 15.00 -23.05 2.92
C PHE A 134 13.96 -24.09 2.46
N GLY A 135 13.63 -24.16 1.16
CA GLY A 135 12.71 -25.14 0.61
C GLY A 135 11.26 -24.67 0.51
N TYR A 136 10.96 -23.43 0.91
CA TYR A 136 9.64 -22.84 0.78
C TYR A 136 9.49 -22.12 -0.57
N ASN A 137 8.51 -22.54 -1.38
CA ASN A 137 8.35 -22.08 -2.76
C ASN A 137 7.52 -20.79 -2.85
N LEU A 138 8.08 -19.66 -2.40
CA LEU A 138 7.49 -18.34 -2.61
C LEU A 138 7.75 -17.90 -4.06
N VAL A 139 6.73 -17.95 -4.91
CA VAL A 139 6.87 -17.65 -6.35
C VAL A 139 6.47 -16.22 -6.67
N LEU A 140 7.47 -15.37 -6.93
CA LEU A 140 7.25 -14.04 -7.49
C LEU A 140 7.36 -14.05 -9.01
N ASP A 141 6.51 -13.31 -9.71
CA ASP A 141 6.55 -13.13 -11.16
C ASP A 141 7.63 -12.14 -11.61
N LYS A 142 7.65 -11.78 -12.90
CA LYS A 142 8.68 -10.89 -13.45
C LYS A 142 8.56 -9.45 -12.94
N GLU A 143 7.34 -8.93 -12.79
CA GLU A 143 7.10 -7.55 -12.36
C GLU A 143 7.31 -7.43 -10.85
N GLU A 144 6.84 -8.42 -10.09
CA GLU A 144 7.04 -8.52 -8.64
C GLU A 144 8.53 -8.59 -8.28
N ARG A 145 9.31 -9.46 -8.95
CA ARG A 145 10.76 -9.52 -8.74
C ARG A 145 11.48 -8.23 -9.14
N HIS A 146 10.98 -7.55 -10.17
CA HIS A 146 11.56 -6.27 -10.57
C HIS A 146 11.32 -5.21 -9.50
N LEU A 147 10.11 -5.15 -8.94
CA LEU A 147 9.77 -4.20 -7.89
C LEU A 147 10.57 -4.47 -6.61
N LEU A 148 10.69 -5.74 -6.21
CA LEU A 148 11.53 -6.16 -5.09
C LEU A 148 13.02 -5.76 -5.26
N GLN A 149 13.51 -5.80 -6.50
CA GLN A 149 14.85 -5.32 -6.82
C GLN A 149 14.99 -3.81 -6.64
N LEU A 150 14.01 -3.02 -7.09
CA LEU A 150 14.03 -1.57 -6.90
C LEU A 150 13.96 -1.20 -5.41
N PHE A 151 13.20 -1.95 -4.61
CA PHE A 151 13.19 -1.79 -3.15
C PHE A 151 14.56 -1.99 -2.51
N THR A 152 15.31 -2.99 -2.99
CA THR A 152 16.71 -3.23 -2.57
C THR A 152 17.62 -2.08 -2.99
N GLU A 153 17.52 -1.65 -4.25
CA GLU A 153 18.34 -0.60 -4.83
C GLU A 153 18.15 0.73 -4.11
N PHE A 154 16.91 1.12 -3.86
CA PHE A 154 16.59 2.32 -3.11
C PHE A 154 17.17 2.29 -1.70
N TYR A 155 16.93 1.22 -0.95
CA TYR A 155 17.29 1.18 0.46
C TYR A 155 18.81 1.25 0.65
N ASN A 156 19.56 0.57 -0.21
CA ASN A 156 21.02 0.52 -0.13
C ASN A 156 21.68 1.81 -0.64
N ASN A 157 21.17 2.41 -1.71
CA ASN A 157 21.89 3.45 -2.44
C ASN A 157 21.27 4.84 -2.29
N LEU A 158 19.94 4.95 -2.15
CA LEU A 158 19.22 6.21 -2.32
C LEU A 158 18.67 6.81 -1.03
N ARG A 159 18.55 6.03 0.06
CA ARG A 159 18.01 6.49 1.35
C ARG A 159 18.71 7.74 1.88
N TYR A 160 20.03 7.86 1.69
CA TYR A 160 20.82 9.01 2.13
C TYR A 160 21.28 9.92 0.99
N GLY A 161 20.92 9.61 -0.26
CA GLY A 161 21.34 10.40 -1.43
C GLY A 161 20.94 11.88 -1.35
N ARG A 162 19.85 12.17 -0.62
CA ARG A 162 19.36 13.54 -0.34
C ARG A 162 20.31 14.38 0.52
N PHE A 163 21.25 13.77 1.22
CA PHE A 163 22.24 14.45 2.08
C PHE A 163 23.62 14.59 1.43
N HIS A 164 23.81 14.03 0.22
CA HIS A 164 25.06 14.15 -0.51
C HIS A 164 25.12 15.45 -1.33
N ASP A 165 26.34 15.90 -1.63
CA ASP A 165 26.58 17.17 -2.33
C ASP A 165 25.91 17.17 -3.71
N LYS A 166 25.28 18.28 -4.12
CA LYS A 166 24.57 18.41 -5.42
C LYS A 166 25.45 18.09 -6.65
N LYS A 167 26.78 18.09 -6.50
CA LYS A 167 27.75 17.79 -7.57
C LYS A 167 27.89 16.29 -7.84
N THR A 168 27.59 15.46 -6.85
CA THR A 168 27.35 14.03 -7.02
C THR A 168 25.91 13.88 -7.46
N TYR A 169 25.68 13.17 -8.57
CA TYR A 169 24.42 13.00 -9.32
C TYR A 169 23.24 12.41 -8.51
N GLU A 170 23.22 12.49 -7.19
CA GLU A 170 22.34 11.74 -6.28
C GLU A 170 21.13 12.52 -5.76
N PHE A 171 21.05 13.83 -6.05
CA PHE A 171 19.88 14.64 -5.70
C PHE A 171 18.68 14.22 -6.58
N ASN A 172 17.55 13.85 -5.96
CA ASN A 172 16.30 13.40 -6.60
C ASN A 172 16.35 12.06 -7.37
N GLN A 173 17.34 11.18 -7.11
CA GLN A 173 17.42 9.88 -7.79
C GLN A 173 16.25 8.95 -7.47
N ASP A 174 15.67 9.03 -6.28
CA ASP A 174 14.47 8.31 -5.88
C ASP A 174 13.23 8.72 -6.69
N VAL A 175 13.12 10.01 -7.00
CA VAL A 175 12.09 10.55 -7.90
C VAL A 175 12.30 10.05 -9.33
N ILE A 176 13.54 10.09 -9.83
CA ILE A 176 13.88 9.57 -11.17
C ILE A 176 13.55 8.08 -11.27
N MET A 177 13.89 7.30 -10.24
CA MET A 177 13.58 5.88 -10.17
C MET A 177 12.06 5.63 -10.18
N LEU A 178 11.28 6.47 -9.49
CA LEU A 178 9.81 6.40 -9.52
C LEU A 178 9.23 6.76 -10.89
N LYS A 179 9.70 7.84 -11.53
CA LYS A 179 9.28 8.18 -12.91
C LYS A 179 9.58 7.01 -13.88
N GLY A 180 10.77 6.41 -13.75
CA GLY A 180 11.16 5.24 -14.55
C GLY A 180 10.27 4.01 -14.30
N LEU A 181 9.83 3.80 -13.05
CA LEU A 181 8.84 2.78 -12.72
C LEU A 181 7.50 3.05 -13.42
N PHE A 182 6.98 4.28 -13.30
CA PHE A 182 5.70 4.68 -13.90
C PHE A 182 5.71 4.50 -15.42
N ASP A 183 6.76 5.00 -16.10
CA ASP A 183 6.92 4.87 -17.54
C ASP A 183 6.94 3.40 -17.99
N LYS A 184 7.64 2.55 -17.24
CA LYS A 184 7.72 1.13 -17.54
C LYS A 184 6.36 0.45 -17.41
N PHE A 185 5.68 0.65 -16.28
CA PHE A 185 4.39 0.02 -16.01
C PHE A 185 3.32 0.50 -17.00
N TYR A 186 3.25 1.80 -17.27
CA TYR A 186 2.39 2.33 -18.31
C TYR A 186 2.69 1.72 -19.68
N LYS A 187 3.97 1.65 -20.10
CA LYS A 187 4.33 1.12 -21.41
C LYS A 187 3.91 -0.34 -21.59
N ILE A 188 4.03 -1.15 -20.53
CA ILE A 188 3.62 -2.56 -20.54
C ILE A 188 2.09 -2.66 -20.59
N HIS A 189 1.39 -1.85 -19.80
CA HIS A 189 -0.03 -2.03 -19.50
C HIS A 189 -0.98 -1.03 -20.15
N ARG A 190 -0.51 -0.11 -21.00
CA ARG A 190 -1.33 0.93 -21.70
C ARG A 190 -2.56 0.43 -22.48
N LYS A 191 -2.69 -0.89 -22.68
CA LYS A 191 -3.86 -1.51 -23.33
C LYS A 191 -4.90 -2.05 -22.33
N ASN A 192 -4.60 -2.02 -21.03
CA ASN A 192 -5.38 -2.59 -19.95
C ASN A 192 -5.72 -1.48 -18.93
N ILE A 193 -6.69 -0.63 -19.30
CA ILE A 193 -7.01 0.65 -18.65
C ILE A 193 -8.28 0.51 -17.79
N TYR A 194 -8.27 -0.43 -16.85
CA TYR A 194 -9.38 -0.55 -15.89
C TYR A 194 -9.37 0.67 -14.95
N MET A 195 -10.47 1.42 -14.88
CA MET A 195 -10.65 2.59 -13.99
C MET A 195 -9.56 3.69 -14.00
N CYS A 196 -8.72 3.76 -15.05
CA CYS A 196 -7.68 4.78 -15.18
C CYS A 196 -8.07 5.83 -16.24
N HIS A 197 -7.90 7.11 -15.90
CA HIS A 197 -8.16 8.27 -16.75
C HIS A 197 -6.88 8.90 -17.29
N SER A 198 -5.73 8.58 -16.70
CA SER A 198 -4.43 9.11 -17.12
C SER A 198 -3.35 8.03 -17.27
N LYS A 199 -2.22 8.43 -17.87
CA LYS A 199 -0.99 7.64 -17.91
C LYS A 199 -0.57 7.24 -16.49
N ASP A 200 -0.68 8.16 -15.55
CA ASP A 200 -0.21 8.00 -14.18
C ASP A 200 -1.13 7.11 -13.37
N GLU A 201 -2.46 7.25 -13.53
CA GLU A 201 -3.43 6.33 -12.92
C GLU A 201 -3.25 4.91 -13.46
N THR A 202 -2.97 4.77 -14.77
CA THR A 202 -2.65 3.45 -15.35
C THR A 202 -1.40 2.87 -14.71
N ALA A 203 -0.34 3.66 -14.53
CA ALA A 203 0.86 3.21 -13.85
C ALA A 203 0.58 2.83 -12.38
N LEU A 204 -0.12 3.69 -11.64
CA LEU A 204 -0.50 3.48 -10.25
C LEU A 204 -1.31 2.19 -10.08
N PHE A 205 -2.35 1.99 -10.90
CA PHE A 205 -3.16 0.78 -10.83
C PHE A 205 -2.30 -0.49 -10.96
N HIS A 206 -1.42 -0.55 -11.96
CA HIS A 206 -0.61 -1.75 -12.19
C HIS A 206 0.54 -1.91 -11.19
N ILE A 207 1.15 -0.82 -10.71
CA ILE A 207 2.10 -0.86 -9.59
C ILE A 207 1.39 -1.38 -8.33
N GLY A 208 0.20 -0.85 -8.03
CA GLY A 208 -0.64 -1.26 -6.92
C GLY A 208 -1.09 -2.71 -7.03
N LYS A 209 -1.35 -3.20 -8.24
CA LYS A 209 -1.67 -4.61 -8.51
C LYS A 209 -0.49 -5.53 -8.22
N THR A 210 0.72 -5.15 -8.67
CA THR A 210 1.95 -5.88 -8.33
C THR A 210 2.18 -5.91 -6.82
N ILE A 211 2.03 -4.78 -6.12
CA ILE A 211 2.17 -4.71 -4.66
C ILE A 211 1.09 -5.55 -3.95
N ASN A 212 -0.15 -5.50 -4.40
CA ASN A 212 -1.27 -6.31 -3.88
C ASN A 212 -0.95 -7.80 -3.97
N ASN A 213 -0.51 -8.25 -5.15
CA ASN A 213 -0.16 -9.65 -5.37
C ASN A 213 1.03 -10.09 -4.50
N MET A 214 2.07 -9.25 -4.37
CA MET A 214 3.17 -9.53 -3.45
C MET A 214 2.69 -9.62 -2.01
N ALA A 215 1.92 -8.63 -1.53
CA ALA A 215 1.41 -8.59 -0.16
C ALA A 215 0.59 -9.85 0.17
N LYS A 216 -0.32 -10.26 -0.73
CA LYS A 216 -1.11 -11.50 -0.60
C LYS A 216 -0.23 -12.74 -0.53
N LYS A 217 0.73 -12.89 -1.44
CA LYS A 217 1.64 -14.06 -1.44
C LYS A 217 2.43 -14.17 -0.13
N TYR A 218 2.99 -13.07 0.35
CA TYR A 218 3.74 -13.07 1.62
C TYR A 218 2.81 -13.35 2.81
N TYR A 219 1.62 -12.76 2.84
CA TYR A 219 0.63 -13.00 3.90
C TYR A 219 0.15 -14.46 3.91
N GLU A 220 -0.20 -15.01 2.75
CA GLU A 220 -0.59 -16.42 2.60
C GLU A 220 0.52 -17.36 3.07
N SER A 221 1.79 -17.06 2.76
CA SER A 221 2.91 -17.84 3.28
C SER A 221 3.04 -17.79 4.79
N ILE A 222 2.87 -16.62 5.39
CA ILE A 222 2.89 -16.46 6.86
C ILE A 222 1.71 -17.19 7.49
N LYS A 223 0.53 -17.12 6.88
CA LYS A 223 -0.66 -17.84 7.32
C LYS A 223 -0.47 -19.34 7.28
N GLU A 224 0.00 -19.89 6.15
CA GLU A 224 0.28 -21.31 6.00
C GLU A 224 1.29 -21.80 7.05
N LEU A 225 2.41 -21.09 7.20
CA LEU A 225 3.44 -21.45 8.19
C LEU A 225 2.92 -21.36 9.63
N SER A 226 2.11 -20.35 9.92
CA SER A 226 1.50 -20.19 11.24
C SER A 226 0.48 -21.30 11.55
N GLU A 227 -0.36 -21.66 10.59
CA GLU A 227 -1.34 -22.76 10.71
C GLU A 227 -0.66 -24.12 10.92
N GLN A 228 0.49 -24.37 10.28
CA GLN A 228 1.31 -25.58 10.50
C GLN A 228 1.72 -25.74 11.97
N HIS A 229 1.89 -24.63 12.69
CA HIS A 229 2.22 -24.60 14.12
C HIS A 229 1.00 -24.40 15.03
N CYS A 230 -0.23 -24.43 14.52
CA CYS A 230 -1.46 -24.11 15.27
C CYS A 230 -1.40 -22.72 15.94
N LEU A 231 -0.80 -21.75 15.25
CA LEU A 231 -0.65 -20.37 15.70
C LEU A 231 -1.63 -19.42 15.02
N PHE A 232 -1.69 -18.20 15.54
CA PHE A 232 -2.60 -17.12 15.15
C PHE A 232 -1.84 -15.87 14.68
N THR A 233 -0.57 -16.02 14.29
CA THR A 233 0.29 -14.91 13.83
C THR A 233 -0.32 -14.13 12.65
N TYR A 234 -1.16 -14.78 11.85
CA TYR A 234 -1.83 -14.20 10.69
C TYR A 234 -3.11 -13.42 11.03
N GLU A 235 -3.55 -13.41 12.29
CA GLU A 235 -4.74 -12.66 12.70
C GLU A 235 -4.48 -11.16 12.56
N LEU A 236 -5.39 -10.51 11.84
CA LEU A 236 -5.37 -9.07 11.61
C LEU A 236 -6.55 -8.44 12.34
N HIS A 237 -6.36 -7.22 12.84
CA HIS A 237 -7.48 -6.44 13.34
C HIS A 237 -8.34 -6.01 12.15
N GLU A 238 -9.66 -6.24 12.20
CA GLU A 238 -10.60 -6.03 11.10
C GLU A 238 -10.53 -4.61 10.53
N ASP A 239 -10.46 -3.60 11.40
CA ASP A 239 -10.36 -2.19 10.96
C ASP A 239 -8.93 -1.68 10.65
N SER A 240 -7.92 -2.54 10.64
CA SER A 240 -6.53 -2.11 10.40
C SER A 240 -6.23 -1.89 8.92
N PHE A 241 -5.26 -1.01 8.62
CA PHE A 241 -4.73 -0.91 7.26
C PHE A 241 -4.09 -2.22 6.79
N ALA A 242 -3.56 -3.02 7.71
CA ALA A 242 -3.04 -4.35 7.40
C ALA A 242 -4.13 -5.29 6.87
N SER A 243 -5.32 -5.34 7.47
CA SER A 243 -6.44 -6.10 6.92
C SER A 243 -6.78 -5.60 5.52
N ARG A 244 -6.91 -4.28 5.31
CA ARG A 244 -7.20 -3.72 3.98
C ARG A 244 -6.18 -4.11 2.91
N VAL A 245 -4.90 -4.21 3.26
CA VAL A 245 -3.84 -4.57 2.31
C VAL A 245 -3.81 -6.08 2.05
N PHE A 246 -3.76 -6.90 3.10
CA PHE A 246 -3.56 -8.34 2.95
C PHE A 246 -4.82 -9.09 2.54
N GLN A 247 -5.99 -8.61 2.99
CA GLN A 247 -7.30 -9.16 2.68
C GLN A 247 -8.02 -8.31 1.61
N ASN A 248 -7.30 -7.45 0.90
CA ASN A 248 -7.85 -6.62 -0.17
C ASN A 248 -8.61 -7.49 -1.18
N LEU A 249 -9.92 -7.27 -1.32
CA LEU A 249 -10.73 -7.98 -2.31
C LEU A 249 -10.50 -7.42 -3.72
N ASP A 250 -10.02 -6.18 -3.81
CA ASP A 250 -9.74 -5.51 -5.08
C ASP A 250 -8.45 -6.06 -5.73
N GLU A 251 -8.29 -5.79 -7.02
CA GLU A 251 -7.12 -6.27 -7.78
C GLU A 251 -5.87 -5.47 -7.45
N SER A 252 -6.04 -4.19 -7.07
CA SER A 252 -4.96 -3.25 -6.80
C SER A 252 -5.11 -2.56 -5.46
N VAL A 253 -3.97 -2.27 -4.81
CA VAL A 253 -3.93 -1.35 -3.66
C VAL A 253 -4.41 0.05 -4.04
N HIS A 254 -4.25 0.45 -5.30
CA HIS A 254 -4.75 1.74 -5.82
C HIS A 254 -6.27 1.90 -5.64
N GLU A 255 -7.03 0.82 -5.83
CA GLU A 255 -8.49 0.85 -5.75
C GLU A 255 -8.98 1.19 -4.34
N LEU A 256 -8.25 0.79 -3.29
CA LEU A 256 -8.55 1.19 -1.92
C LEU A 256 -8.63 2.72 -1.78
N PHE A 257 -7.74 3.44 -2.47
CA PHE A 257 -7.67 4.90 -2.41
C PHE A 257 -8.68 5.58 -3.35
N ILE A 258 -9.01 4.97 -4.50
CA ILE A 258 -10.13 5.42 -5.33
C ILE A 258 -11.42 5.42 -4.51
N TRP A 259 -11.69 4.34 -3.78
CA TRP A 259 -12.88 4.25 -2.94
C TRP A 259 -12.86 5.24 -1.78
N ASN A 260 -11.71 5.43 -1.12
CA ASN A 260 -11.57 6.47 -0.11
C ASN A 260 -11.85 7.87 -0.68
N ARG A 261 -11.41 8.15 -1.92
CA ARG A 261 -11.64 9.41 -2.64
C ARG A 261 -13.11 9.62 -2.95
N ILE A 262 -13.79 8.60 -3.52
CA ILE A 262 -15.22 8.64 -3.83
C ILE A 262 -16.04 8.91 -2.58
N VAL A 263 -15.78 8.18 -1.50
CA VAL A 263 -16.49 8.33 -0.22
C VAL A 263 -16.30 9.73 0.35
N ARG A 264 -15.07 10.26 0.33
CA ARG A 264 -14.79 11.64 0.75
C ARG A 264 -15.57 12.65 -0.10
N ASN A 265 -15.66 12.44 -1.41
CA ASN A 265 -16.40 13.32 -2.33
C ASN A 265 -17.91 13.26 -2.06
N GLU A 266 -18.49 12.07 -1.88
CA GLU A 266 -19.92 11.89 -1.56
C GLU A 266 -20.27 12.54 -0.21
N VAL A 267 -19.49 12.31 0.83
CA VAL A 267 -19.68 12.95 2.14
C VAL A 267 -19.58 14.48 2.04
N THR A 268 -18.57 14.99 1.33
CA THR A 268 -18.41 16.43 1.13
C THR A 268 -19.60 17.01 0.36
N TYR A 269 -20.05 16.30 -0.68
CA TYR A 269 -21.19 16.69 -1.50
C TYR A 269 -22.47 16.75 -0.68
N LEU A 270 -22.75 15.73 0.14
CA LEU A 270 -23.88 15.69 1.05
C LEU A 270 -23.92 16.93 1.96
N PHE A 271 -22.79 17.29 2.58
CA PHE A 271 -22.73 18.50 3.42
C PHE A 271 -22.86 19.81 2.65
N MET A 272 -22.52 19.83 1.37
CA MET A 272 -22.60 21.02 0.52
C MET A 272 -23.90 21.13 -0.27
N TYR A 273 -24.72 20.07 -0.31
CA TYR A 273 -25.83 19.93 -1.26
C TYR A 273 -26.83 21.09 -1.19
N ASP A 274 -27.29 21.46 0.00
CA ASP A 274 -28.23 22.57 0.20
C ASP A 274 -27.74 23.91 -0.38
N LYS A 275 -26.42 24.11 -0.40
CA LYS A 275 -25.80 25.30 -0.97
C LYS A 275 -25.66 25.15 -2.49
N LEU A 276 -25.17 24.00 -2.95
CA LEU A 276 -24.97 23.70 -4.36
C LEU A 276 -26.29 23.70 -5.12
N HIS A 277 -27.34 23.08 -4.59
CA HIS A 277 -28.65 22.98 -5.22
C HIS A 277 -29.32 24.36 -5.43
N LYS A 278 -29.02 25.35 -4.59
CA LYS A 278 -29.47 26.74 -4.81
C LYS A 278 -28.86 27.37 -6.06
N ASN A 279 -27.60 27.06 -6.34
CA ASN A 279 -26.84 27.60 -7.47
C ASN A 279 -27.00 26.71 -8.72
N TYR A 280 -27.27 25.42 -8.53
CA TYR A 280 -27.36 24.38 -9.54
C TYR A 280 -28.61 23.51 -9.27
N PRO A 281 -29.82 23.95 -9.67
CA PRO A 281 -31.06 23.22 -9.38
C PRO A 281 -31.13 21.82 -10.00
N ASP A 282 -30.39 21.58 -11.08
CA ASP A 282 -30.31 20.27 -11.75
C ASP A 282 -29.22 19.35 -11.14
N ALA A 283 -28.62 19.74 -10.02
CA ALA A 283 -27.60 18.93 -9.34
C ALA A 283 -28.21 17.60 -8.83
N PRO A 284 -27.55 16.46 -9.09
CA PRO A 284 -28.07 15.15 -8.68
C PRO A 284 -28.21 15.07 -7.17
N GLU A 285 -29.23 14.35 -6.67
CA GLU A 285 -29.40 14.16 -5.23
C GLU A 285 -28.14 13.50 -4.60
N PRO A 286 -27.77 13.90 -3.36
CA PRO A 286 -26.71 13.23 -2.63
C PRO A 286 -27.20 11.86 -2.17
N LEU A 287 -26.28 10.94 -1.90
CA LEU A 287 -26.62 9.75 -1.14
C LEU A 287 -27.04 10.17 0.28
N GLU A 288 -28.09 9.56 0.81
CA GLU A 288 -28.59 9.92 2.13
C GLU A 288 -27.59 9.53 3.23
N ALA A 289 -27.61 10.25 4.36
CA ALA A 289 -26.63 10.04 5.42
C ALA A 289 -26.67 8.62 6.00
N ASP A 290 -27.87 8.03 6.11
CA ASP A 290 -28.07 6.66 6.57
C ASP A 290 -27.63 5.62 5.52
N GLU A 291 -27.85 5.89 4.23
CA GLU A 291 -27.37 5.05 3.12
C GLU A 291 -25.85 4.92 3.12
N ILE A 292 -25.12 6.02 3.35
CA ILE A 292 -23.65 5.99 3.37
C ILE A 292 -23.05 5.58 4.71
N GLY A 293 -23.88 5.19 5.69
CA GLY A 293 -23.42 4.77 7.01
C GLY A 293 -22.83 5.90 7.85
N LEU A 294 -23.17 7.17 7.59
CA LEU A 294 -22.76 8.30 8.42
C LEU A 294 -23.55 8.30 9.74
N ASP A 295 -22.98 7.69 10.77
CA ASP A 295 -23.43 7.89 12.14
C ASP A 295 -22.63 9.01 12.84
N PHE A 296 -23.29 10.13 13.11
CA PHE A 296 -22.71 11.26 13.85
C PHE A 296 -22.39 10.92 15.32
N SER A 297 -22.84 9.77 15.82
CA SER A 297 -22.45 9.26 17.13
C SER A 297 -21.01 8.71 17.14
N ASP A 298 -20.51 8.29 15.98
CA ASP A 298 -19.15 7.78 15.81
C ASP A 298 -18.20 8.87 15.30
N ASN A 299 -17.33 9.34 16.20
CA ASN A 299 -16.31 10.34 15.88
C ASN A 299 -15.16 9.79 15.01
N THR A 300 -15.20 8.54 14.56
CA THR A 300 -14.10 7.93 13.80
C THR A 300 -13.76 8.69 12.53
N LEU A 301 -14.76 9.15 11.76
CA LEU A 301 -14.53 9.99 10.58
C LEU A 301 -13.82 11.31 10.94
N LEU A 302 -14.24 11.98 12.02
CA LEU A 302 -13.65 13.23 12.48
C LEU A 302 -12.26 13.06 13.11
N LYS A 303 -11.99 11.90 13.74
CA LYS A 303 -10.73 11.61 14.43
C LYS A 303 -9.65 11.06 13.50
N GLN A 304 -10.03 10.20 12.57
CA GLN A 304 -9.10 9.45 11.73
C GLN A 304 -9.14 9.89 10.26
N GLY A 305 -10.11 10.73 9.89
CA GLY A 305 -10.29 11.20 8.50
C GLY A 305 -10.78 10.09 7.55
N TYR A 306 -11.08 8.91 8.09
CA TYR A 306 -11.38 7.70 7.33
C TYR A 306 -12.21 6.72 8.19
N ASN A 307 -13.09 5.93 7.56
CA ASN A 307 -13.89 4.89 8.19
C ASN A 307 -14.14 3.75 7.17
N ASN A 308 -13.75 2.50 7.50
CA ASN A 308 -13.92 1.33 6.60
C ASN A 308 -15.40 1.04 6.32
N THR A 309 -16.20 0.99 7.37
CA THR A 309 -17.64 0.74 7.30
C THR A 309 -18.32 1.74 6.35
N LEU A 310 -17.90 3.00 6.40
CA LEU A 310 -18.38 4.05 5.49
C LEU A 310 -18.03 3.75 4.02
N VAL A 311 -16.83 3.24 3.75
CA VAL A 311 -16.44 2.82 2.40
C VAL A 311 -17.31 1.68 1.91
N ASP A 312 -17.53 0.68 2.75
CA ASP A 312 -18.32 -0.50 2.38
C ASP A 312 -19.77 -0.12 2.09
N TYR A 313 -20.41 0.71 2.94
CA TYR A 313 -21.76 1.22 2.71
C TYR A 313 -21.87 2.01 1.40
N VAL A 314 -21.00 3.00 1.17
CA VAL A 314 -21.01 3.78 -0.08
C VAL A 314 -20.79 2.88 -1.28
N ARG A 315 -19.86 1.92 -1.18
CA ARG A 315 -19.56 0.96 -2.24
C ARG A 315 -20.80 0.12 -2.56
N GLU A 316 -21.49 -0.43 -1.57
CA GLU A 316 -22.73 -1.20 -1.73
C GLU A 316 -23.85 -0.37 -2.35
N VAL A 317 -24.14 0.81 -1.80
CA VAL A 317 -25.20 1.70 -2.30
C VAL A 317 -24.93 2.13 -3.73
N LEU A 318 -23.71 2.54 -4.06
CA LEU A 318 -23.36 2.88 -5.44
C LEU A 318 -23.42 1.64 -6.34
N TYR A 319 -23.10 0.44 -5.82
CA TYR A 319 -23.23 -0.79 -6.58
C TYR A 319 -24.69 -1.13 -6.93
N ASP A 320 -25.61 -0.85 -6.03
CA ASP A 320 -27.02 -1.12 -6.24
C ASP A 320 -27.67 0.01 -7.07
N CYS A 321 -27.58 1.26 -6.61
CA CYS A 321 -28.29 2.39 -7.22
C CYS A 321 -27.80 2.78 -8.62
N LEU A 322 -26.48 2.73 -8.89
CA LEU A 322 -25.95 3.19 -10.19
C LEU A 322 -25.92 2.09 -11.26
N PHE A 323 -25.97 0.80 -10.88
CA PHE A 323 -25.73 -0.30 -11.81
C PHE A 323 -26.92 -1.23 -12.02
N GLU A 324 -28.08 -0.93 -11.45
CA GLU A 324 -29.34 -1.66 -11.68
C GLU A 324 -29.73 -1.79 -13.17
N ASN A 325 -29.27 -0.90 -14.05
CA ASN A 325 -29.66 -0.86 -15.48
C ASN A 325 -28.49 -0.61 -16.47
N SER A 326 -27.23 -0.72 -16.03
CA SER A 326 -26.05 -0.43 -16.86
C SER A 326 -25.07 -1.60 -16.89
N ASP A 327 -24.77 -2.11 -18.10
CA ASP A 327 -23.72 -3.11 -18.30
C ASP A 327 -22.32 -2.53 -18.05
N ASN A 328 -22.16 -1.20 -18.02
CA ASN A 328 -20.87 -0.54 -17.83
C ASN A 328 -20.79 0.20 -16.48
N LYS A 329 -20.44 -0.54 -15.43
CA LYS A 329 -20.26 -0.02 -14.07
C LYS A 329 -19.23 1.12 -13.99
N LYS A 330 -18.20 1.09 -14.84
CA LYS A 330 -17.15 2.12 -14.87
C LYS A 330 -17.70 3.48 -15.28
N ASP A 331 -18.42 3.55 -16.39
CA ASP A 331 -18.89 4.83 -16.94
C ASP A 331 -19.84 5.55 -15.98
N CYS A 332 -20.66 4.80 -15.25
CA CYS A 332 -21.60 5.32 -14.27
C CYS A 332 -20.88 5.91 -13.04
N LEU A 333 -19.87 5.21 -12.50
CA LEU A 333 -19.07 5.70 -11.38
C LEU A 333 -18.24 6.93 -11.80
N ASP A 334 -17.57 6.86 -12.95
CA ASP A 334 -16.76 7.94 -13.51
C ASP A 334 -17.59 9.20 -13.79
N LYS A 335 -18.85 9.02 -14.22
CA LYS A 335 -19.79 10.12 -14.44
C LYS A 335 -20.18 10.76 -13.12
N ARG A 336 -20.59 9.96 -12.12
CA ARG A 336 -20.98 10.43 -10.79
C ARG A 336 -19.85 11.21 -10.11
N GLU A 337 -18.64 10.65 -10.10
CA GLU A 337 -17.47 11.30 -9.51
C GLU A 337 -17.17 12.65 -10.19
N ARG A 338 -17.16 12.70 -11.53
CA ARG A 338 -16.91 13.95 -12.26
C ARG A 338 -17.97 15.01 -12.01
N GLU A 339 -19.24 14.63 -11.95
CA GLU A 339 -20.34 15.56 -11.67
C GLU A 339 -20.21 16.16 -10.26
N ILE A 340 -19.99 15.32 -9.24
CA ILE A 340 -19.80 15.79 -7.86
C ILE A 340 -18.57 16.69 -7.74
N VAL A 341 -17.42 16.24 -8.24
CA VAL A 341 -16.16 16.98 -8.13
C VAL A 341 -16.27 18.32 -8.87
N GLY A 342 -16.94 18.35 -10.02
CA GLY A 342 -17.22 19.58 -10.76
C GLY A 342 -18.07 20.56 -9.95
N LEU A 343 -19.13 20.08 -9.30
CA LEU A 343 -20.00 20.91 -8.45
C LEU A 343 -19.26 21.43 -7.22
N ILE A 344 -18.53 20.58 -6.49
CA ILE A 344 -17.73 21.00 -5.33
C ILE A 344 -16.70 22.06 -5.73
N SER A 345 -15.97 21.83 -6.83
CA SER A 345 -14.94 22.75 -7.32
C SER A 345 -15.55 24.08 -7.75
N SER A 346 -16.70 24.06 -8.43
CA SER A 346 -17.36 25.28 -8.89
C SER A 346 -17.69 26.24 -7.74
N GLU A 347 -18.03 25.72 -6.56
CA GLU A 347 -18.32 26.52 -5.37
C GLU A 347 -17.05 26.98 -4.62
N ALA A 348 -15.94 26.25 -4.76
CA ALA A 348 -14.65 26.60 -4.16
C ALA A 348 -13.98 27.81 -4.86
N TYR A 349 -14.10 27.90 -6.19
CA TYR A 349 -13.56 29.03 -6.97
C TYR A 349 -14.29 30.36 -6.74
N TYR A 350 -15.50 30.35 -6.17
CA TYR A 350 -16.26 31.57 -5.87
C TYR A 350 -15.89 32.24 -4.53
N LYS A 351 -14.77 31.87 -3.90
CA LYS A 351 -14.29 32.50 -2.65
C LYS A 351 -13.11 33.48 -2.78
N ASP A 352 -12.54 33.67 -3.97
CA ASP A 352 -11.44 34.63 -4.19
C ASP A 352 -11.82 35.78 -5.16
N TYR A 353 -12.88 36.53 -4.83
CA TYR A 353 -13.14 37.89 -5.36
C TYR A 353 -13.55 38.87 -4.26
#